data_AF-A0A2K9NFU0-F1
#
_entry.id   AF-A0A2K9NFU0-F1
#
_cell.length_a   1.000
_cell.length_b   1.000
_cell.length_c   1.000
_cell.angle_alpha   90.00
_cell.angle_beta   90.00
_cell.angle_gamma   90.00
#
_symmetry.space_group_name_H-M   'P 1'
#
loop_
_entity.id
_entity.type
_entity.pdbx_description
1 polymer ?
#
loop_
_entity_poly.entity_id
_entity_poly.type
_entity_poly.pdbx_seq_one_letter_code
_entity_poly.pdbx_strand_id
1 'polypeptide(L)'
;MTARQLTCTIQYEALIVPASQPAGETQAGFLLFGFVMPQRPDTFRPPGWKPAPAKQPQAHDPFYGSAIWKALRSKAKQRDGFQCVGLPDRPCRTPNNGRGGRLIVDHIDPRREGGSDELSNLRTLCPACDNRRHGRRG
;
A
#
# COMPACT_ATOMS: atom_id res chain seq x y z
N MET A 1 23.91 -2.02 -59.38
CA MET A 1 22.95 -2.89 -58.70
C MET A 1 22.17 -2.03 -57.72
N THR A 2 20.92 -1.75 -58.07
CA THR A 2 20.10 -0.66 -57.55
C THR A 2 19.46 -1.03 -56.20
N ALA A 3 19.75 -0.23 -55.17
CA ALA A 3 19.17 -0.34 -53.85
C ALA A 3 17.71 0.18 -53.87
N ARG A 4 16.75 -0.73 -53.70
CA ARG A 4 15.33 -0.40 -53.52
C ARG A 4 15.09 0.03 -52.08
N GLN A 5 15.02 1.34 -51.85
CA GLN A 5 14.50 1.92 -50.61
C GLN A 5 12.97 1.78 -50.61
N LEU A 6 12.43 1.02 -49.67
CA LEU A 6 10.99 0.91 -49.42
C LEU A 6 10.62 1.94 -48.34
N THR A 7 10.08 3.08 -48.76
CA THR A 7 9.48 4.07 -47.86
C THR A 7 8.05 3.64 -47.54
N CYS A 8 7.81 3.18 -46.31
CA CYS A 8 6.48 2.90 -45.78
C CYS A 8 5.86 4.21 -45.28
N THR A 9 5.05 4.86 -46.12
CA THR A 9 4.24 6.03 -45.74
C THR A 9 2.91 5.52 -45.17
N ILE A 10 2.77 5.49 -43.84
CA ILE A 10 1.46 5.27 -43.21
C ILE A 10 0.79 6.64 -43.06
N GLN A 11 -0.27 6.85 -43.84
CA GLN A 11 -1.16 7.99 -43.67
C GLN A 11 -2.13 7.69 -42.52
N TYR A 12 -2.11 8.51 -41.47
CA TYR A 12 -3.15 8.57 -40.45
C TYR A 12 -3.89 9.90 -40.63
N GLU A 13 -5.07 9.85 -41.24
CA GLU A 13 -5.98 11.00 -41.25
C GLU A 13 -6.70 11.07 -39.89
N ALA A 14 -6.43 12.15 -39.15
CA ALA A 14 -7.13 12.48 -37.92
C ALA A 14 -8.42 13.23 -38.26
N LEU A 15 -9.57 12.58 -38.07
CA LEU A 15 -10.87 13.23 -38.14
C LEU A 15 -11.09 14.10 -36.90
N ILE A 16 -11.12 15.41 -37.13
CA ILE A 16 -11.41 16.47 -36.18
C ILE A 16 -12.91 16.45 -35.88
N VAL A 17 -13.28 16.23 -34.61
CA VAL A 17 -14.65 16.40 -34.11
C VAL A 17 -14.76 17.80 -33.49
N PRO A 18 -15.62 18.72 -33.98
CA PRO A 18 -15.82 19.99 -33.30
C PRO A 18 -16.67 19.78 -32.04
N ALA A 19 -16.08 20.10 -30.89
CA ALA A 19 -16.79 20.24 -29.63
C ALA A 19 -17.75 21.45 -29.73
N SER A 20 -19.05 21.19 -29.68
CA SER A 20 -20.08 22.20 -29.51
C SER A 20 -20.53 22.20 -28.05
N GLN A 21 -20.19 23.28 -27.33
CA GLN A 21 -20.74 23.59 -26.02
C GLN A 21 -21.95 24.51 -26.22
N PRO A 22 -23.12 24.24 -25.63
CA PRO A 22 -24.06 25.29 -25.31
C PRO A 22 -23.77 25.85 -23.91
N ALA A 23 -23.63 27.17 -23.89
CA ALA A 23 -23.50 27.99 -22.70
C ALA A 23 -24.85 28.17 -21.99
N GLY A 24 -24.76 28.35 -20.67
CA GLY A 24 -25.83 28.86 -19.82
C GLY A 24 -26.63 27.74 -19.16
N GLU A 25 -26.61 27.67 -17.83
CA GLU A 25 -27.76 28.11 -17.03
C GLU A 25 -27.42 28.08 -15.52
N THR A 26 -27.53 29.26 -14.92
CA THR A 26 -27.85 29.57 -13.52
C THR A 26 -27.08 28.93 -12.37
N GLN A 27 -26.40 29.83 -11.64
CA GLN A 27 -26.00 29.69 -10.26
C GLN A 27 -27.21 29.31 -9.39
N ALA A 28 -27.17 28.14 -8.76
CA ALA A 28 -28.02 27.84 -7.61
C ALA A 28 -27.26 26.91 -6.66
N GLY A 29 -26.92 27.46 -5.49
CA GLY A 29 -26.89 26.74 -4.23
C GLY A 29 -25.91 25.57 -4.10
N PHE A 30 -24.66 25.87 -3.78
CA PHE A 30 -23.81 24.94 -3.03
C PHE A 30 -24.34 24.88 -1.58
N LEU A 31 -25.52 24.26 -1.40
CA LEU A 31 -26.03 23.92 -0.08
C LEU A 31 -25.22 22.74 0.46
N LEU A 32 -24.70 22.95 1.65
CA LEU A 32 -23.95 22.03 2.50
C LEU A 32 -24.74 20.71 2.68
N PHE A 33 -24.53 19.73 1.81
CA PHE A 33 -24.91 18.35 2.10
C PHE A 33 -23.97 17.82 3.17
N GLY A 34 -24.33 18.06 4.43
CA GLY A 34 -23.77 17.35 5.56
C GLY A 34 -23.88 15.85 5.29
N PHE A 35 -22.75 15.16 5.27
CA PHE A 35 -22.71 13.70 5.29
C PHE A 35 -23.37 13.22 6.59
N VAL A 36 -24.69 13.02 6.57
CA VAL A 36 -25.38 12.26 7.60
C VAL A 36 -24.90 10.82 7.45
N MET A 37 -23.91 10.44 8.25
CA MET A 37 -23.49 9.06 8.37
C MET A 37 -24.70 8.25 8.87
N PRO A 38 -25.20 7.26 8.12
CA PRO A 38 -26.30 6.43 8.59
C PRO A 38 -25.87 5.79 9.90
N GLN A 39 -26.71 5.96 10.93
CA GLN A 39 -26.44 5.37 12.23
C GLN A 39 -26.29 3.86 12.03
N ARG A 40 -25.17 3.31 12.51
CA ARG A 40 -24.95 1.86 12.49
C ARG A 40 -26.13 1.23 13.25
N PRO A 41 -26.93 0.35 12.62
CA PRO A 41 -28.06 -0.26 13.31
C PRO A 41 -27.54 -1.02 14.54
N ASP A 42 -28.32 -0.97 15.62
CA ASP A 42 -27.96 -1.70 16.83
C ASP A 42 -27.73 -3.17 16.47
N THR A 43 -26.53 -3.64 16.79
CA THR A 43 -26.20 -5.04 16.57
C THR A 43 -27.03 -5.84 17.57
N PHE A 44 -27.90 -6.74 17.09
CA PHE A 44 -28.71 -7.58 17.96
C PHE A 44 -27.83 -8.30 18.99
N ARG A 45 -28.08 -8.03 20.28
CA ARG A 45 -27.44 -8.70 21.41
C ARG A 45 -28.50 -9.55 22.10
N PRO A 46 -28.41 -10.89 22.07
CA PRO A 46 -29.41 -11.75 22.69
C PRO A 46 -29.46 -11.54 24.21
N PRO A 47 -30.59 -11.82 24.88
CA PRO A 47 -30.69 -11.76 26.33
C PRO A 47 -29.61 -12.61 27.01
N GLY A 48 -28.90 -12.04 27.99
CA GLY A 48 -27.77 -12.70 28.65
C GLY A 48 -26.42 -12.58 27.93
N TRP A 49 -26.35 -11.90 26.78
CA TRP A 49 -25.10 -11.60 26.11
C TRP A 49 -24.23 -10.67 26.96
N LYS A 50 -23.02 -11.12 27.28
CA LYS A 50 -21.96 -10.30 27.90
C LYS A 50 -20.86 -10.10 26.86
N PRO A 51 -20.36 -8.87 26.65
CA PRO A 51 -19.24 -8.66 25.76
C PRO A 51 -18.04 -9.46 26.26
N ALA A 52 -17.23 -9.97 25.32
CA ALA A 52 -15.93 -10.51 25.68
C ALA A 52 -15.14 -9.43 26.45
N PRO A 53 -14.38 -9.82 27.49
CA PRO A 53 -13.57 -8.86 28.22
C PRO A 53 -12.62 -8.15 27.24
N ALA A 54 -12.42 -6.86 27.45
CA ALA A 54 -11.47 -6.11 26.65
C ALA A 54 -10.10 -6.80 26.70
N LYS A 55 -9.54 -7.11 25.53
CA LYS A 55 -8.20 -7.67 25.45
C LYS A 55 -7.22 -6.63 25.99
N GLN A 56 -6.43 -7.00 26.99
CA GLN A 56 -5.39 -6.11 27.53
C GLN A 56 -4.41 -5.73 26.40
N PRO A 57 -3.99 -4.46 26.31
CA PRO A 57 -3.01 -4.05 25.31
C PRO A 57 -1.71 -4.82 25.57
N GLN A 58 -1.24 -5.52 24.54
CA GLN A 58 0.04 -6.23 24.61
C GLN A 58 1.14 -5.18 24.57
N ALA A 59 2.02 -5.18 25.58
CA ALA A 59 3.17 -4.29 25.60
C ALA A 59 4.02 -4.53 24.34
N HIS A 60 4.21 -3.48 23.54
CA HIS A 60 5.11 -3.51 22.39
C HIS A 60 6.50 -3.03 22.83
N ASP A 61 7.55 -3.53 22.18
CA ASP A 61 8.92 -3.05 22.44
C ASP A 61 8.99 -1.54 22.11
N PRO A 62 9.35 -0.67 23.09
CA PRO A 62 9.47 0.78 22.89
C PRO A 62 10.41 1.18 21.75
N PHE A 63 11.36 0.32 21.39
CA PHE A 63 12.29 0.54 20.30
C PHE A 63 11.58 0.88 18.99
N TYR A 64 10.48 0.19 18.67
CA TYR A 64 9.74 0.43 17.42
C TYR A 64 9.04 1.81 17.40
N GLY A 65 8.89 2.46 18.55
CA GLY A 65 8.42 3.85 18.67
C GLY A 65 9.53 4.89 18.53
N SER A 66 10.79 4.49 18.67
CA SER A 66 11.94 5.39 18.73
C SER A 66 12.21 6.15 17.42
N ALA A 67 12.85 7.32 17.54
CA ALA A 67 13.30 8.09 16.38
C ALA A 67 14.34 7.34 15.53
N ILE A 68 15.21 6.57 16.20
CA ILE A 68 16.24 5.75 15.56
C ILE A 68 15.59 4.74 14.60
N TRP A 69 14.58 3.99 15.07
CA TRP A 69 13.86 3.04 14.24
C TRP A 69 13.17 3.71 13.06
N LYS A 70 12.52 4.87 13.26
CA LYS A 70 11.88 5.61 12.17
C LYS A 70 12.88 6.01 11.09
N ALA A 71 14.07 6.45 11.48
CA ALA A 71 15.15 6.80 10.55
C ALA A 71 15.68 5.56 9.81
N LEU A 72 15.97 4.46 10.52
CA LEU A 72 16.41 3.19 9.92
C LEU A 72 15.38 2.64 8.93
N ARG A 73 14.11 2.65 9.32
CA ARG A 73 12.98 2.23 8.48
C ARG A 73 12.89 3.04 7.19
N SER A 74 13.11 4.35 7.26
CA SER A 74 13.13 5.22 6.06
C SER A 74 14.31 4.88 5.16
N LYS A 75 15.51 4.72 5.73
CA LYS A 75 16.73 4.34 4.99
C LYS A 75 16.61 2.98 4.32
N ALA A 76 16.04 1.98 5.00
CA ALA A 76 15.81 0.66 4.44
C ALA A 76 14.86 0.71 3.22
N LYS A 77 13.76 1.46 3.32
CA LYS A 77 12.84 1.66 2.18
C LYS A 77 13.50 2.36 1.00
N GLN A 78 14.34 3.36 1.27
CA GLN A 78 15.07 4.08 0.22
C GLN A 78 16.08 3.17 -0.48
N ARG A 79 16.86 2.39 0.27
CA ARG A 79 17.79 1.38 -0.28
C ARG A 79 17.06 0.39 -1.19
N ASP A 80 15.89 -0.06 -0.78
CA ASP A 80 15.10 -1.06 -1.51
C ASP A 80 14.23 -0.43 -2.63
N GLY A 81 14.40 0.86 -2.92
CA GLY A 81 13.66 1.56 -3.98
C GLY A 81 12.15 1.63 -3.76
N PHE A 82 11.69 1.57 -2.51
CA PHE A 82 10.27 1.43 -2.13
C PHE A 82 9.61 0.22 -2.79
N GLN A 83 10.32 -0.91 -2.84
CA GLN A 83 9.82 -2.18 -3.34
C GLN A 83 10.03 -3.29 -2.32
N CYS A 84 9.21 -4.33 -2.42
CA CYS A 84 9.37 -5.56 -1.65
C CYS A 84 10.54 -6.36 -2.19
N VAL A 85 11.48 -6.73 -1.31
CA VAL A 85 12.63 -7.59 -1.65
C VAL A 85 12.21 -9.07 -1.75
N GLY A 86 11.12 -9.44 -1.07
CA GLY A 86 10.67 -10.83 -0.97
C GLY A 86 11.42 -11.62 0.10
N LEU A 87 11.18 -12.93 0.15
CA LEU A 87 11.90 -13.86 1.03
C LEU A 87 12.96 -14.61 0.22
N PRO A 88 14.08 -15.04 0.84
CA PRO A 88 15.18 -15.72 0.12
C PRO A 88 14.74 -16.97 -0.64
N ASP A 89 13.81 -17.73 -0.06
CA ASP A 89 13.23 -18.95 -0.61
C ASP A 89 12.03 -18.68 -1.53
N ARG A 90 11.48 -17.47 -1.48
CA ARG A 90 10.11 -17.19 -1.95
C ARG A 90 9.98 -15.74 -2.45
N PRO A 91 10.03 -15.51 -3.78
CA PRO A 91 9.93 -14.16 -4.33
C PRO A 91 8.56 -13.51 -4.08
N CYS A 92 8.54 -12.19 -4.21
CA CYS A 92 7.31 -11.41 -4.17
C CYS A 92 6.42 -11.77 -5.38
N ARG A 93 5.13 -11.98 -5.13
CA ARG A 93 4.12 -12.23 -6.18
C ARG A 93 3.12 -11.07 -6.32
N THR A 94 3.29 -10.01 -5.53
CA THR A 94 2.43 -8.82 -5.59
C THR A 94 2.78 -8.01 -6.84
N PRO A 95 1.78 -7.45 -7.57
CA PRO A 95 2.05 -6.57 -8.69
C PRO A 95 3.04 -5.45 -8.34
N ASN A 96 3.93 -5.12 -9.27
CA ASN A 96 4.98 -4.11 -9.12
C ASN A 96 5.83 -4.28 -7.84
N ASN A 97 6.02 -5.52 -7.36
CA ASN A 97 6.71 -5.80 -6.08
C ASN A 97 6.13 -5.01 -4.89
N GLY A 98 4.83 -4.70 -4.90
CA GLY A 98 4.18 -3.91 -3.85
C GLY A 98 4.54 -2.41 -3.86
N ARG A 99 5.18 -1.91 -4.92
CA ARG A 99 5.45 -0.48 -5.11
C ARG A 99 4.15 0.32 -5.08
N GLY A 100 4.16 1.47 -4.40
CA GLY A 100 2.98 2.33 -4.21
C GLY A 100 2.00 1.80 -3.15
N GLY A 101 2.22 0.59 -2.62
CA GLY A 101 1.44 0.02 -1.53
C GLY A 101 2.05 0.27 -0.14
N ARG A 102 1.40 -0.30 0.87
CA ARG A 102 1.95 -0.36 2.23
C ARG A 102 3.21 -1.23 2.22
N LEU A 103 4.31 -0.70 2.77
CA LEU A 103 5.55 -1.45 2.96
C LEU A 103 5.94 -1.49 4.44
N ILE A 104 6.28 -2.69 4.87
CA ILE A 104 6.68 -3.05 6.23
C ILE A 104 8.19 -3.31 6.19
N VAL A 105 8.92 -2.83 7.19
CA VAL A 105 10.35 -3.13 7.34
C VAL A 105 10.46 -4.03 8.54
N ASP A 106 11.09 -5.18 8.35
CA ASP A 106 11.28 -6.19 9.38
C ASP A 106 12.75 -6.61 9.42
N HIS A 107 13.16 -7.19 10.55
CA HIS A 107 14.49 -7.73 10.70
C HIS A 107 14.58 -9.10 9.99
N ILE A 108 15.75 -9.41 9.41
CA ILE A 108 16.05 -10.72 8.86
C ILE A 108 16.12 -11.71 10.03
N ASP A 109 17.05 -11.43 10.94
CA ASP A 109 17.19 -12.04 12.25
C ASP A 109 16.44 -11.20 13.29
N PRO A 110 15.41 -11.74 13.95
CA PRO A 110 14.61 -10.98 14.91
C PRO A 110 15.45 -10.41 16.07
N ARG A 111 15.17 -9.16 16.47
CA ARG A 111 15.78 -8.54 17.66
C ARG A 111 15.70 -9.40 18.93
N ARG A 112 14.58 -10.10 19.14
CA ARG A 112 14.38 -11.01 20.28
C ARG A 112 15.36 -12.19 20.32
N GLU A 113 15.95 -12.53 19.17
CA GLU A 113 16.94 -13.59 18.99
C GLU A 113 18.36 -13.02 18.94
N GLY A 114 18.53 -11.71 19.20
CA GLY A 114 19.83 -11.02 19.19
C GLY A 114 20.21 -10.39 17.85
N GLY A 115 19.28 -10.29 16.90
CA GLY A 115 19.53 -9.63 15.61
C GLY A 115 19.91 -8.15 15.75
N SER A 116 20.83 -7.69 14.93
CA SER A 116 21.32 -6.30 14.94
C SER A 116 20.30 -5.31 14.37
N ASP A 117 20.37 -4.05 14.79
CA ASP A 117 19.55 -2.94 14.23
C ASP A 117 20.18 -2.30 12.98
N GLU A 118 21.09 -3.02 12.32
CA GLU A 118 21.80 -2.51 11.15
C GLU A 118 20.97 -2.67 9.88
N LEU A 119 21.21 -1.79 8.89
CA LEU A 119 20.51 -1.85 7.61
C LEU A 119 20.68 -3.22 6.92
N SER A 120 21.83 -3.87 7.07
CA SER A 120 22.13 -5.22 6.56
C SER A 120 21.12 -6.26 7.06
N ASN A 121 20.68 -6.14 8.32
CA ASN A 121 19.69 -7.02 8.94
C ASN A 121 18.24 -6.56 8.70
N LEU A 122 18.00 -5.50 7.92
CA LEU A 122 16.65 -5.02 7.62
C LEU A 122 16.23 -5.37 6.19
N ARG A 123 14.96 -5.73 6.03
CA ARG A 123 14.32 -5.99 4.73
C ARG A 123 12.99 -5.28 4.60
N THR A 124 12.70 -4.78 3.40
CA THR A 124 11.39 -4.22 3.07
C THR A 124 10.48 -5.29 2.45
N LEU A 125 9.29 -5.47 3.04
CA LEU A 125 8.29 -6.46 2.65
C LEU A 125 6.92 -5.80 2.39
N CYS A 126 6.16 -6.36 1.45
CA CYS A 126 4.73 -6.08 1.33
C CYS A 126 3.94 -6.92 2.36
N PRO A 127 2.68 -6.54 2.70
CA PRO A 127 1.85 -7.26 3.66
C PRO A 127 1.65 -8.73 3.31
N ALA A 128 1.60 -9.06 2.01
CA ALA A 128 1.46 -10.45 1.57
C ALA A 128 2.71 -11.28 1.91
N CYS A 129 3.92 -10.73 1.72
CA CYS A 129 5.17 -11.42 2.04
C CYS A 129 5.41 -11.48 3.55
N ASP A 130 5.06 -10.41 4.26
CA ASP A 130 5.11 -10.35 5.72
C ASP A 130 4.20 -11.41 6.37
N ASN A 131 2.94 -11.51 5.92
CA ASN A 131 2.01 -12.54 6.39
C ASN A 131 2.48 -13.97 6.06
N ARG A 132 3.11 -14.17 4.90
CA ARG A 132 3.68 -15.47 4.51
C ARG A 132 4.83 -15.88 5.44
N ARG A 133 5.64 -14.92 5.87
CA ARG A 133 6.72 -15.14 6.84
C ARG A 133 6.17 -15.50 8.22
N HIS A 134 5.18 -14.77 8.71
CA HIS A 134 4.61 -15.00 10.03
C HIS A 134 3.73 -16.26 10.15
N GLY A 135 3.50 -16.96 9.03
CA GLY A 135 2.78 -18.22 8.97
C GLY A 135 1.33 -18.05 9.41
N ARG A 136 0.45 -17.58 8.50
CA ARG A 136 -1.02 -17.42 8.69
C ARG A 136 -1.44 -17.18 10.15
N ARG A 137 -0.92 -16.13 10.79
CA ARG A 137 -1.56 -15.55 11.96
C ARG A 137 -2.44 -14.42 11.44
N GLY A 138 -3.60 -14.82 10.91
CA GLY A 138 -4.72 -13.90 10.66
C GLY A 138 -5.31 -13.46 11.98
#